data_AF-A0A0F9RCN0-F1
#
_entry.id   AF-A0A0F9RCN0-F1
#
_cell.length_a   1.000
_cell.length_b   1.000
_cell.length_c   1.000
_cell.angle_alpha   90.00
_cell.angle_beta   90.00
_cell.angle_gamma   90.00
#
_symmetry.space_group_name_H-M   'P 1'
#
loop_
_entity.id
_entity.type
_entity.pdbx_description
1 polymer ?
#
loop_
_entity_poly.entity_id
_entity_poly.type
_entity_poly.pdbx_seq_one_letter_code
_entity_poly.pdbx_strand_id
1 'polypeptide(L)'
;MPGQIPLVFFAYDWDELVFDCLAGKPKVTFQGTPYYFFRGGKPYYRTKVEILHRAIWKFCYGSIPPGYDIHHRDHNSRNNHPSNLVSISRAEHLKHHHSTRSKKEDRRIVDLYSQLESIYKVGEMVDRAPSFVCTVLNEYGVERDGNPSTRSEENDQWFIELYGQLKSITKVGEVVGRSGEFIRSILNEYGIALDGHGPNLTDQQIAEIKVLLRKGDLTQRVIAHEFDTNRSTISQINTGNYRNGGYQPGGDKIADRVEK
;
A
#
# COMPACT_ATOMS: atom_id res chain seq x y z
N MET A 1 -30.91 21.40 -14.57
CA MET A 1 -32.28 20.84 -14.48
C MET A 1 -32.39 20.16 -13.12
N PRO A 2 -33.22 20.63 -12.16
CA PRO A 2 -33.53 19.82 -10.99
C PRO A 2 -34.37 18.63 -11.48
N GLY A 3 -33.70 17.51 -11.73
CA GLY A 3 -34.27 16.31 -12.32
C GLY A 3 -35.24 15.62 -11.36
N GLN A 4 -36.35 15.11 -11.90
CA GLN A 4 -37.26 14.25 -11.17
C GLN A 4 -36.49 13.15 -10.44
N ILE A 5 -36.82 12.95 -9.17
CA ILE A 5 -36.30 11.81 -8.40
C ILE A 5 -36.85 10.54 -9.07
N PRO A 6 -35.98 9.68 -9.61
CA PRO A 6 -36.42 8.50 -10.35
C PRO A 6 -37.15 7.53 -9.42
N LEU A 7 -38.22 6.89 -9.92
CA LEU A 7 -39.14 6.04 -9.12
C LEU A 7 -38.43 4.93 -8.31
N VAL A 8 -37.27 4.48 -8.77
CA VAL A 8 -36.40 3.50 -8.08
C VAL A 8 -35.90 3.98 -6.71
N PHE A 9 -35.95 5.28 -6.44
CA PHE A 9 -35.54 5.86 -5.16
C PHE A 9 -36.39 5.36 -3.99
N PHE A 10 -37.68 5.08 -4.21
CA PHE A 10 -38.60 4.62 -3.17
C PHE A 10 -38.65 3.09 -3.02
N ALA A 11 -37.96 2.35 -3.89
CA ALA A 11 -38.01 0.89 -3.93
C ALA A 11 -36.99 0.21 -3.00
N TYR A 12 -36.16 0.98 -2.30
CA TYR A 12 -35.07 0.48 -1.47
C TYR A 12 -35.06 1.16 -0.10
N ASP A 13 -34.82 0.38 0.96
CA ASP A 13 -34.64 0.92 2.31
C ASP A 13 -33.22 1.50 2.43
N TRP A 14 -33.10 2.78 2.08
CA TRP A 14 -31.83 3.49 2.17
C TRP A 14 -31.39 3.73 3.61
N ASP A 15 -32.33 3.87 4.54
CA ASP A 15 -32.03 4.16 5.93
C ASP A 15 -31.34 2.96 6.59
N GLU A 16 -31.82 1.74 6.34
CA GLU A 16 -31.16 0.52 6.82
C GLU A 16 -29.74 0.38 6.25
N LEU A 17 -29.57 0.56 4.94
CA LEU A 17 -28.25 0.46 4.29
C LEU A 17 -27.28 1.53 4.81
N VAL A 18 -27.74 2.77 4.98
CA VAL A 18 -26.94 3.90 5.45
C VAL A 18 -26.57 3.73 6.92
N PHE A 19 -27.52 3.30 7.75
CA PHE A 19 -27.26 2.98 9.15
C PHE A 19 -26.14 1.93 9.27
N ASP A 20 -26.21 0.86 8.50
CA ASP A 20 -25.19 -0.19 8.47
C ASP A 20 -23.82 0.34 8.01
N CYS A 21 -23.82 1.23 7.01
CA CYS A 21 -22.61 1.85 6.54
C CYS A 21 -21.96 2.75 7.61
N LEU A 22 -22.76 3.58 8.28
CA LEU A 22 -22.35 4.52 9.33
C LEU A 22 -21.91 3.81 10.60
N ALA A 23 -22.58 2.71 10.98
CA ALA A 23 -22.18 1.83 12.07
C ALA A 23 -20.83 1.12 11.81
N GLY A 24 -20.26 1.27 10.60
CA GLY A 24 -18.96 0.72 10.26
C GLY A 24 -18.94 -0.80 10.19
N LYS A 25 -20.07 -1.43 9.82
CA LYS A 25 -20.13 -2.87 9.65
C LYS A 25 -19.06 -3.32 8.64
N PRO A 26 -18.40 -4.47 8.84
CA PRO A 26 -17.37 -4.93 7.91
C PRO A 26 -17.92 -5.28 6.52
N LYS A 27 -19.23 -5.51 6.43
CA LYS A 27 -19.95 -5.92 5.22
C LYS A 27 -21.35 -5.32 5.21
N VAL A 28 -21.79 -4.85 4.04
CA VAL A 28 -23.18 -4.46 3.74
C VAL A 28 -23.64 -5.15 2.46
N THR A 29 -24.94 -5.29 2.25
CA THR A 29 -25.50 -5.91 1.04
C THR A 29 -26.31 -4.88 0.27
N PHE A 30 -26.03 -4.73 -1.02
CA PHE A 30 -26.80 -3.87 -1.93
C PHE A 30 -27.23 -4.69 -3.15
N GLN A 31 -28.54 -4.75 -3.41
CA GLN A 31 -29.13 -5.58 -4.47
C GLN A 31 -28.64 -7.04 -4.47
N GLY A 32 -28.59 -7.68 -3.30
CA GLY A 32 -28.10 -9.05 -3.13
C GLY A 32 -26.57 -9.22 -3.27
N THR A 33 -25.83 -8.15 -3.60
CA THR A 33 -24.37 -8.19 -3.73
C THR A 33 -23.69 -7.71 -2.45
N PRO A 34 -22.75 -8.48 -1.87
CA PRO A 34 -22.02 -8.07 -0.68
C PRO A 34 -20.89 -7.09 -1.01
N TYR A 35 -20.82 -5.98 -0.28
CA TYR A 35 -19.74 -5.01 -0.30
C TYR A 35 -18.99 -5.02 1.02
N TYR A 36 -17.66 -5.02 0.98
CA TYR A 36 -16.80 -5.12 2.16
C TYR A 36 -16.11 -3.79 2.44
N PHE A 37 -16.04 -3.40 3.71
CA PHE A 37 -15.35 -2.20 4.14
C PHE A 37 -13.84 -2.41 4.09
N PHE A 38 -13.15 -1.67 3.22
CA PHE A 38 -11.69 -1.77 3.09
C PHE A 38 -10.99 -0.71 3.93
N ARG A 39 -10.15 -1.15 4.88
CA ARG A 39 -9.39 -0.27 5.78
C ARG A 39 -8.06 0.23 5.19
N GLY A 40 -7.61 -0.32 4.06
CA GLY A 40 -6.35 0.09 3.39
C GLY A 40 -6.56 1.25 2.42
N GLY A 41 -6.15 2.48 2.76
CA GLY A 41 -6.29 3.64 1.87
C GLY A 41 -7.64 4.35 2.03
N LYS A 42 -8.30 4.75 0.92
CA LYS A 42 -9.57 5.51 1.01
C LYS A 42 -10.71 4.60 1.50
N PRO A 43 -11.35 4.91 2.65
CA PRO A 43 -12.30 4.00 3.30
C PRO A 43 -13.62 3.92 2.54
N TYR A 44 -13.79 2.91 1.71
CA TYR A 44 -15.04 2.65 0.98
C TYR A 44 -15.50 1.20 1.15
N TYR A 45 -16.81 1.01 1.05
CA TYR A 45 -17.40 -0.30 0.79
C TYR A 45 -17.17 -0.66 -0.68
N ARG A 46 -16.62 -1.85 -0.94
CA ARG A 46 -16.29 -2.30 -2.31
C ARG A 46 -16.42 -3.80 -2.51
N THR A 47 -16.59 -4.19 -3.76
CA THR A 47 -16.34 -5.54 -4.27
C THR A 47 -14.97 -5.60 -4.97
N LYS A 48 -14.70 -6.71 -5.66
CA LYS A 48 -13.54 -6.81 -6.56
C LYS A 48 -13.63 -5.86 -7.76
N VAL A 49 -14.84 -5.54 -8.21
CA VAL A 49 -15.07 -4.84 -9.50
C VAL A 49 -15.66 -3.43 -9.34
N GLU A 50 -16.32 -3.14 -8.23
CA GLU A 50 -17.06 -1.89 -8.06
C GLU A 50 -17.07 -1.38 -6.61
N ILE A 51 -17.22 -0.07 -6.43
CA ILE A 51 -17.36 0.61 -5.14
C ILE A 51 -18.82 1.00 -4.91
N LEU A 52 -19.29 0.88 -3.67
CA LEU A 52 -20.72 0.91 -3.32
C LEU A 52 -21.44 2.19 -3.79
N HIS A 53 -20.89 3.36 -3.50
CA HIS A 53 -21.53 4.63 -3.89
C HIS A 53 -21.71 4.78 -5.41
N ARG A 54 -20.83 4.17 -6.23
CA ARG A 54 -20.99 4.17 -7.70
C ARG A 54 -22.10 3.22 -8.13
N ALA A 55 -22.23 2.07 -7.49
CA ALA A 55 -23.34 1.14 -7.73
C ALA A 55 -24.69 1.77 -7.34
N ILE A 56 -24.75 2.44 -6.19
CA ILE A 56 -25.94 3.18 -5.73
C ILE A 56 -26.30 4.30 -6.71
N TRP A 57 -25.29 5.08 -7.16
CA TRP A 57 -25.51 6.10 -8.18
C TRP A 57 -26.10 5.50 -9.45
N LYS A 58 -25.52 4.40 -9.95
CA LYS A 58 -25.99 3.73 -11.17
C LYS A 58 -27.43 3.24 -11.05
N PHE A 59 -27.78 2.69 -9.90
CA PHE A 59 -29.12 2.23 -9.62
C PHE A 59 -30.13 3.38 -9.63
N CYS A 60 -29.80 4.50 -8.98
CA CYS A 60 -30.73 5.63 -8.86
C CYS A 60 -30.77 6.47 -10.15
N TYR A 61 -29.61 6.88 -10.66
CA TYR A 61 -29.49 7.94 -11.67
C TYR A 61 -28.99 7.45 -13.04
N GLY A 62 -28.66 6.16 -13.18
CA GLY A 62 -28.13 5.59 -14.41
C GLY A 62 -26.60 5.70 -14.56
N SER A 63 -26.09 5.49 -15.77
CA SER A 63 -24.64 5.43 -16.02
C SER A 63 -23.93 6.72 -15.58
N ILE A 64 -22.73 6.57 -15.00
CA ILE A 64 -21.87 7.71 -14.67
C ILE A 64 -21.30 8.26 -15.98
N PRO A 65 -21.48 9.56 -16.29
CA PRO A 65 -20.97 10.13 -17.53
C PRO A 65 -19.44 9.95 -17.66
N PRO A 66 -18.90 9.75 -18.88
CA PRO A 66 -17.47 9.70 -19.10
C PRO A 66 -16.77 10.98 -18.58
N GLY A 67 -15.69 10.81 -17.82
CA GLY A 67 -14.94 11.93 -17.24
C GLY A 67 -15.51 12.50 -15.93
N TYR A 68 -16.57 11.89 -15.38
CA TYR A 68 -17.15 12.27 -14.10
C TYR A 68 -16.84 11.22 -13.02
N ASP A 69 -16.74 11.70 -11.78
CA ASP A 69 -16.67 10.90 -10.57
C ASP A 69 -17.90 11.15 -9.70
N ILE A 70 -18.17 10.21 -8.78
CA ILE A 70 -19.23 10.37 -7.78
C ILE A 70 -18.58 10.81 -6.48
N HIS A 71 -19.11 11.90 -5.92
CA HIS A 71 -18.61 12.56 -4.73
C HIS A 71 -19.69 12.57 -3.64
N HIS A 72 -19.28 12.45 -2.38
CA HIS A 72 -20.14 12.59 -1.22
C HIS A 72 -20.23 14.07 -0.84
N ARG A 73 -21.44 14.64 -0.81
CA ARG A 73 -21.66 16.08 -0.53
C ARG A 73 -21.17 16.47 0.86
N ASP A 74 -21.31 15.58 1.83
CA ASP A 74 -20.85 15.75 3.22
C ASP A 74 -19.39 15.30 3.46
N HIS A 75 -18.68 14.88 2.40
CA HIS A 75 -17.34 14.30 2.47
C HIS A 75 -17.19 13.04 3.35
N ASN A 76 -18.30 12.42 3.76
CA ASN A 76 -18.30 11.19 4.54
C ASN A 76 -18.56 9.99 3.62
N SER A 77 -17.51 9.22 3.33
CA SER A 77 -17.58 8.05 2.45
C SER A 77 -18.48 6.90 2.96
N ARG A 78 -18.90 6.95 4.23
CA ARG A 78 -19.85 6.00 4.82
C ARG A 78 -21.30 6.44 4.67
N ASN A 79 -21.59 7.72 4.42
CA ASN A 79 -22.95 8.17 4.16
C ASN A 79 -23.31 7.93 2.68
N ASN A 80 -23.70 6.70 2.37
CA ASN A 80 -23.98 6.27 0.99
C ASN A 80 -25.41 6.57 0.52
N HIS A 81 -26.15 7.43 1.24
CA HIS A 81 -27.51 7.79 0.85
C HIS A 81 -27.50 8.46 -0.53
N PRO A 82 -28.40 8.13 -1.48
CA PRO A 82 -28.30 8.66 -2.84
C PRO A 82 -28.39 10.19 -2.91
N SER A 83 -29.16 10.83 -2.01
CA SER A 83 -29.21 12.30 -1.93
C SER A 83 -27.89 12.95 -1.49
N ASN A 84 -27.02 12.20 -0.79
CA ASN A 84 -25.67 12.63 -0.42
C ASN A 84 -24.66 12.44 -1.57
N LEU A 85 -25.06 11.82 -2.68
CA LEU A 85 -24.18 11.63 -3.82
C LEU A 85 -24.37 12.75 -4.85
N VAL A 86 -23.27 13.15 -5.48
CA VAL A 86 -23.26 14.09 -6.59
C VAL A 86 -22.26 13.64 -7.65
N SER A 87 -22.65 13.71 -8.92
CA SER A 87 -21.72 13.52 -10.03
C SER A 87 -21.05 14.86 -10.34
N ILE A 88 -19.72 14.88 -10.31
CA ILE A 88 -18.90 16.04 -10.62
C ILE A 88 -17.84 15.66 -11.63
N SER A 89 -17.39 16.61 -12.46
CA SER A 89 -16.30 16.34 -13.39
C SER A 89 -15.02 16.01 -12.62
N ARG A 90 -14.12 15.22 -13.21
CA ARG A 90 -12.79 14.95 -12.61
C ARG A 90 -12.03 16.23 -12.28
N ALA A 91 -12.13 17.25 -13.14
CA ALA A 91 -11.47 18.54 -12.93
C ALA A 91 -12.03 19.26 -11.69
N GLU A 92 -13.35 19.26 -11.51
CA GLU A 92 -14.00 19.80 -10.30
C GLU A 92 -13.68 18.97 -9.06
N HIS A 93 -13.65 17.64 -9.18
CA HIS A 93 -13.29 16.76 -8.09
C HIS A 93 -11.86 17.05 -7.59
N LEU A 94 -10.90 17.19 -8.51
CA LEU A 94 -9.54 17.60 -8.18
C LEU A 94 -9.52 18.97 -7.51
N LYS A 95 -10.21 19.97 -8.08
CA LYS A 95 -10.32 21.32 -7.46
C LYS A 95 -10.92 21.28 -6.06
N HIS A 96 -11.95 20.47 -5.81
CA HIS A 96 -12.56 20.32 -4.49
C HIS A 96 -11.58 19.76 -3.45
N HIS A 97 -10.75 18.79 -3.82
CA HIS A 97 -9.67 18.29 -2.95
C HIS A 97 -8.57 19.34 -2.71
N HIS A 98 -8.35 20.24 -3.66
CA HIS A 98 -7.43 21.37 -3.49
C HIS A 98 -8.04 22.54 -2.69
N SER A 99 -9.36 22.76 -2.74
CA SER A 99 -10.03 23.93 -2.14
C SER A 99 -10.35 23.79 -0.65
N THR A 100 -10.33 22.59 -0.08
CA THR A 100 -10.48 22.37 1.37
C THR A 100 -9.19 22.67 2.15
N ARG A 101 -8.09 22.99 1.48
CA ARG A 101 -6.82 23.35 2.11
C ARG A 101 -6.82 24.82 2.48
N SER A 102 -6.76 25.13 3.77
CA SER A 102 -6.47 26.50 4.19
C SER A 102 -4.96 26.72 4.18
N LYS A 103 -4.49 27.87 3.68
CA LYS A 103 -3.07 28.27 3.80
C LYS A 103 -2.57 28.27 5.26
N LYS A 104 -3.49 28.32 6.23
CA LYS A 104 -3.21 28.22 7.67
C LYS A 104 -2.89 26.77 8.08
N GLU A 105 -3.65 25.80 7.59
CA GLU A 105 -3.38 24.36 7.81
C GLU A 105 -2.06 23.97 7.15
N ASP A 106 -1.82 24.42 5.92
CA ASP A 106 -0.56 24.14 5.21
C ASP A 106 0.65 24.71 5.98
N ARG A 107 0.59 25.96 6.44
CA ARG A 107 1.64 26.54 7.29
C ARG A 107 1.83 25.75 8.59
N ARG A 108 0.73 25.36 9.26
CA ARG A 108 0.81 24.52 10.46
C ARG A 108 1.52 23.19 10.18
N ILE A 109 1.30 22.58 9.02
CA ILE A 109 1.98 21.34 8.63
C ILE A 109 3.48 21.58 8.45
N VAL A 110 3.87 22.66 7.78
CA VAL A 110 5.28 23.06 7.61
C VAL A 110 5.94 23.31 8.96
N ASP A 111 5.28 24.07 9.85
CA ASP A 111 5.77 24.39 11.19
C ASP A 111 5.87 23.16 12.10
N LEU A 112 4.94 22.20 11.99
CA LEU A 112 5.01 20.94 12.71
C LEU A 112 6.14 20.05 12.18
N TYR A 113 6.36 20.05 10.86
CA TYR A 113 7.42 19.24 10.25
C TYR A 113 8.81 19.74 10.65
N SER A 114 9.03 21.05 10.72
CA SER A 114 10.32 21.61 11.18
C SER A 114 10.64 21.29 12.65
N GLN A 115 9.66 20.87 13.44
CA GLN A 115 9.84 20.45 14.84
C GLN A 115 9.96 18.94 15.02
N LEU A 116 9.28 18.15 14.18
CA LEU A 116 9.12 16.70 14.37
C LEU A 116 9.93 15.85 13.38
N GLU A 117 10.32 16.44 12.24
CA GLU A 117 11.08 15.81 11.15
C GLU A 117 10.49 14.47 10.66
N SER A 118 9.17 14.30 10.82
CA SER A 118 8.48 13.06 10.49
C SER A 118 7.10 13.32 9.90
N ILE A 119 6.93 12.99 8.62
CA ILE A 119 5.65 13.12 7.91
C ILE A 119 4.53 12.28 8.55
N TYR A 120 4.88 11.20 9.25
CA TYR A 120 3.93 10.33 9.92
C TYR A 120 3.38 10.98 11.20
N LYS A 121 4.28 11.49 12.07
CA LYS A 121 3.89 12.21 13.29
C LYS A 121 3.08 13.46 12.96
N VAL A 122 3.50 14.21 11.94
CA VAL A 122 2.76 15.39 11.49
C VAL A 122 1.37 15.00 10.98
N GLY A 123 1.26 13.95 10.17
CA GLY A 123 -0.02 13.46 9.64
C GLY A 123 -0.99 13.07 10.75
N GLU A 124 -0.52 12.36 11.78
CA GLU A 124 -1.31 12.03 12.97
C GLU A 124 -1.82 13.30 13.69
N MET A 125 -0.97 14.31 13.87
CA MET A 125 -1.34 15.56 14.56
C MET A 125 -2.33 16.44 13.81
N VAL A 126 -2.39 16.33 12.48
CA VAL A 126 -3.34 17.10 11.65
C VAL A 126 -4.51 16.26 11.13
N ASP A 127 -4.62 15.00 11.55
CA ASP A 127 -5.61 14.03 11.04
C ASP A 127 -5.60 13.93 9.51
N ARG A 128 -4.40 13.82 8.93
CA ARG A 128 -4.17 13.67 7.49
C ARG A 128 -3.23 12.51 7.20
N ALA A 129 -3.39 11.93 6.01
CA ALA A 129 -2.48 10.90 5.54
C ALA A 129 -1.06 11.47 5.34
N PRO A 130 0.02 10.69 5.56
CA PRO A 130 1.40 11.12 5.32
C PRO A 130 1.65 11.62 3.88
N SER A 131 0.94 11.06 2.90
CA SER A 131 1.02 11.52 1.51
C SER A 131 0.53 12.96 1.32
N PHE A 132 -0.47 13.38 2.10
CA PHE A 132 -0.96 14.77 2.08
C PHE A 132 0.08 15.72 2.66
N VAL A 133 0.69 15.36 3.80
CA VAL A 133 1.79 16.11 4.40
C VAL A 133 2.94 16.29 3.41
N CYS A 134 3.33 15.21 2.72
CA CYS A 134 4.35 15.25 1.67
C CYS A 134 4.01 16.25 0.55
N THR A 135 2.77 16.26 0.08
CA THR A 135 2.31 17.20 -0.95
C THR A 135 2.47 18.65 -0.47
N VAL A 136 2.04 18.95 0.75
CA VAL A 136 2.16 20.30 1.33
C VAL A 136 3.63 20.73 1.42
N LEU A 137 4.50 19.87 1.95
CA LEU A 137 5.92 20.19 2.10
C LEU A 137 6.61 20.47 0.75
N ASN A 138 6.31 19.65 -0.28
CA ASN A 138 6.85 19.86 -1.62
C ASN A 138 6.37 21.17 -2.26
N GLU A 139 5.11 21.54 -2.08
CA GLU A 139 4.55 22.79 -2.61
C GLU A 139 5.17 24.04 -1.95
N TYR A 140 5.59 23.91 -0.69
CA TYR A 140 6.28 24.97 0.06
C TYR A 140 7.81 24.93 -0.10
N GLY A 141 8.34 24.03 -0.93
CA GLY A 141 9.79 23.90 -1.15
C GLY A 141 10.56 23.45 0.09
N VAL A 142 9.90 22.77 1.03
CA VAL A 142 10.56 22.24 2.23
C VAL A 142 11.32 20.98 1.84
N GLU A 143 12.66 21.05 1.94
CA GLU A 143 13.51 19.87 1.82
C GLU A 143 13.20 18.90 2.96
N ARG A 144 13.01 17.63 2.59
CA ARG A 144 12.70 16.57 3.54
C ARG A 144 13.97 15.76 3.73
N ASP A 145 14.51 15.75 4.94
CA ASP A 145 15.59 14.82 5.28
C ASP A 145 15.11 13.39 5.03
N GLY A 146 15.82 12.71 4.13
CA GLY A 146 15.46 11.40 3.62
C GLY A 146 14.22 11.38 2.72
N ASN A 147 14.05 12.36 1.83
CA ASN A 147 13.36 12.03 0.57
C ASN A 147 14.05 10.76 0.01
N PRO A 148 13.33 9.68 -0.37
CA PRO A 148 14.00 8.48 -0.90
C PRO A 148 14.93 8.75 -2.10
N SER A 149 14.84 9.93 -2.71
CA SER A 149 15.75 10.42 -3.75
C SER A 149 17.01 11.14 -3.24
N THR A 150 17.11 11.45 -1.94
CA THR A 150 18.29 12.09 -1.33
C THR A 150 18.89 11.12 -0.30
N ARG A 151 19.39 9.98 -0.81
CA ARG A 151 20.31 9.13 -0.06
C ARG A 151 21.61 9.90 0.15
N SER A 152 22.07 9.98 1.39
CA SER A 152 23.43 10.40 1.70
C SER A 152 24.19 9.19 2.22
N GLU A 153 25.47 9.12 1.90
CA GLU A 153 26.36 8.06 2.39
C GLU A 153 26.38 7.97 3.92
N GLU A 154 26.26 9.12 4.60
CA GLU A 154 26.18 9.20 6.07
C GLU A 154 24.92 8.51 6.62
N ASN A 155 23.75 8.72 6.01
CA ASN A 155 22.52 8.07 6.42
C ASN A 155 22.57 6.56 6.18
N ASP A 156 23.10 6.16 5.02
CA ASP A 156 23.26 4.75 4.69
C ASP A 156 24.19 4.04 5.69
N GLN A 157 25.30 4.68 6.04
CA GLN A 157 26.25 4.18 7.04
C GLN A 157 25.59 4.07 8.43
N TRP A 158 24.82 5.06 8.84
CA TRP A 158 24.06 5.01 10.09
C TRP A 158 23.05 3.86 10.11
N PHE A 159 22.34 3.60 9.01
CA PHE A 159 21.42 2.46 8.91
C PHE A 159 22.14 1.11 9.00
N ILE A 160 23.32 0.99 8.40
CA ILE A 160 24.17 -0.21 8.47
C ILE A 160 24.61 -0.46 9.91
N GLU A 161 25.09 0.57 10.60
CA GLU A 161 25.49 0.48 12.01
C GLU A 161 24.32 0.09 12.92
N LEU A 162 23.17 0.75 12.72
CA LEU A 162 21.95 0.46 13.47
C LEU A 162 21.45 -0.97 13.20
N TYR A 163 21.56 -1.45 11.97
CA TYR A 163 21.29 -2.85 11.64
C TYR A 163 22.27 -3.79 12.34
N GLY A 164 23.57 -3.46 12.38
CA GLY A 164 24.59 -4.22 13.11
C GLY A 164 24.26 -4.41 14.60
N GLN A 165 23.60 -3.44 15.22
CA GLN A 165 23.16 -3.50 16.62
C GLN A 165 21.85 -4.28 16.80
N LEU A 166 20.85 -4.03 15.94
CA LEU A 166 19.49 -4.55 16.12
C LEU A 166 19.26 -5.92 15.48
N LYS A 167 20.07 -6.27 14.47
CA LYS A 167 19.96 -7.46 13.62
C LYS A 167 18.53 -7.73 13.13
N SER A 168 17.77 -6.67 12.87
CA SER A 168 16.37 -6.74 12.45
C SER A 168 15.98 -5.55 11.60
N ILE A 169 15.73 -5.80 10.31
CA ILE A 169 15.33 -4.78 9.34
C ILE A 169 14.05 -4.07 9.77
N THR A 170 13.08 -4.80 10.32
CA THR A 170 11.82 -4.23 10.81
C THR A 170 12.08 -3.23 11.94
N LYS A 171 12.90 -3.58 12.93
CA LYS A 171 13.24 -2.68 14.05
C LYS A 171 14.02 -1.45 13.57
N VAL A 172 14.97 -1.63 12.65
CA VAL A 172 15.68 -0.50 12.04
C VAL A 172 14.68 0.43 11.35
N GLY A 173 13.79 -0.10 10.51
CA GLY A 173 12.75 0.68 9.83
C GLY A 173 11.83 1.44 10.79
N GLU A 174 11.43 0.83 11.90
CA GLU A 174 10.64 1.49 12.95
C GLU A 174 11.40 2.66 13.59
N VAL A 175 12.68 2.47 13.93
CA VAL A 175 13.53 3.51 14.54
C VAL A 175 13.74 4.68 13.58
N VAL A 176 14.02 4.40 12.31
CA VAL A 176 14.33 5.45 11.32
C VAL A 176 13.09 6.00 10.60
N GLY A 177 11.89 5.47 10.89
CA GLY A 177 10.64 5.84 10.23
C GLY A 177 10.60 5.46 8.74
N ARG A 178 11.22 4.34 8.36
CA ARG A 178 11.28 3.84 6.98
C ARG A 178 10.72 2.43 6.87
N SER A 179 10.33 2.04 5.65
CA SER A 179 9.89 0.67 5.41
C SER A 179 11.08 -0.29 5.51
N GLY A 180 10.82 -1.54 5.93
CA GLY A 180 11.86 -2.55 5.93
C GLY A 180 12.44 -2.83 4.54
N GLU A 181 11.66 -2.63 3.47
CA GLU A 181 12.15 -2.79 2.10
C GLU A 181 13.20 -1.74 1.73
N PHE A 182 13.02 -0.50 2.19
CA PHE A 182 14.01 0.57 2.00
C PHE A 182 15.32 0.25 2.73
N ILE A 183 15.24 -0.23 3.97
CA ILE A 183 16.42 -0.65 4.72
C ILE A 183 17.10 -1.84 4.04
N ARG A 184 16.32 -2.83 3.57
CA ARG A 184 16.85 -3.96 2.81
C ARG A 184 17.59 -3.51 1.56
N SER A 185 17.05 -2.57 0.77
CA SER A 185 17.73 -2.13 -0.46
C SER A 185 19.09 -1.52 -0.17
N ILE A 186 19.22 -0.75 0.91
CA ILE A 186 20.49 -0.13 1.33
C ILE A 186 21.48 -1.21 1.77
N LEU A 187 21.06 -2.12 2.65
CA LEU A 187 21.92 -3.21 3.12
C LEU A 187 22.41 -4.08 1.95
N ASN A 188 21.55 -4.38 0.99
CA ASN A 188 21.92 -5.13 -0.21
C ASN A 188 22.94 -4.40 -1.09
N GLU A 189 22.79 -3.08 -1.26
CA GLU A 189 23.69 -2.27 -2.08
C GLU A 189 25.11 -2.21 -1.48
N TYR A 190 25.22 -2.22 -0.16
CA TYR A 190 26.49 -2.30 0.57
C TYR A 190 26.96 -3.74 0.83
N GLY A 191 26.27 -4.75 0.28
CA GLY A 191 26.64 -6.16 0.42
C GLY A 191 26.52 -6.71 1.85
N ILE A 192 25.71 -6.10 2.71
CA ILE A 192 25.47 -6.55 4.09
C ILE A 192 24.50 -7.73 4.08
N ALA A 193 24.97 -8.88 4.57
CA ALA A 193 24.15 -10.08 4.72
C ALA A 193 23.06 -9.86 5.78
N LEU A 194 21.84 -10.31 5.48
CA LEU A 194 20.69 -10.15 6.36
C LEU A 194 20.51 -11.38 7.25
N ASP A 195 20.71 -11.22 8.55
CA ASP A 195 20.45 -12.24 9.56
C ASP A 195 18.99 -12.74 9.47
N GLY A 196 18.81 -14.06 9.30
CA GLY A 196 17.50 -14.72 9.26
C GLY A 196 16.93 -14.97 7.85
N HIS A 197 17.44 -14.30 6.83
CA HIS A 197 17.33 -14.76 5.46
C HIS A 197 18.62 -15.51 5.16
N GLY A 198 18.57 -16.85 5.25
CA GLY A 198 19.72 -17.68 4.92
C GLY A 198 20.31 -17.27 3.56
N PRO A 199 21.61 -17.53 3.34
CA PRO A 199 22.31 -17.13 2.12
C PRO A 199 21.48 -17.49 0.90
N ASN A 200 21.49 -16.61 -0.12
CA ASN A 200 20.89 -16.94 -1.41
C ASN A 200 21.56 -18.23 -1.89
N LEU A 201 20.80 -19.32 -1.87
CA LEU A 201 21.32 -20.62 -2.28
C LEU A 201 21.59 -20.53 -3.78
N THR A 202 22.78 -20.95 -4.18
CA THR A 202 23.11 -21.06 -5.60
C THR A 202 22.20 -22.11 -6.24
N ASP A 203 22.00 -22.03 -7.56
CA ASP A 203 21.21 -23.03 -8.28
C ASP A 203 21.78 -24.45 -8.10
N GLN A 204 23.10 -24.56 -7.94
CA GLN A 204 23.77 -25.81 -7.59
C GLN A 204 23.39 -26.30 -6.19
N GLN A 205 23.44 -25.43 -5.17
CA GLN A 205 23.01 -25.80 -3.81
C GLN A 205 21.54 -26.20 -3.77
N ILE A 206 20.66 -25.51 -4.51
CA ILE A 206 19.25 -25.87 -4.63
C ILE A 206 19.08 -27.26 -5.26
N ALA A 207 19.87 -27.56 -6.30
CA ALA A 207 19.86 -28.89 -6.94
C ALA A 207 20.33 -29.99 -5.98
N GLU A 208 21.40 -29.76 -5.22
CA GLU A 208 21.92 -30.67 -4.20
C GLU A 208 20.90 -30.91 -3.08
N ILE A 209 20.29 -29.85 -2.54
CA ILE A 209 19.20 -29.94 -1.55
C ILE A 209 18.04 -30.78 -2.08
N LYS A 210 17.63 -30.61 -3.35
CA LYS A 210 16.58 -31.42 -3.97
C LYS A 210 16.97 -32.90 -4.09
N VAL A 211 18.25 -33.21 -4.32
CA VAL A 211 18.74 -34.60 -4.31
C VAL A 211 18.66 -35.18 -2.90
N LEU A 212 19.12 -34.47 -1.88
CA LEU A 212 19.08 -34.92 -0.49
C LEU A 212 17.64 -35.14 0.01
N LEU A 213 16.72 -34.23 -0.31
CA LEU A 213 15.29 -34.37 0.02
C LEU A 213 14.65 -35.59 -0.66
N ARG A 214 15.04 -35.92 -1.90
CA ARG A 214 14.54 -37.10 -2.61
C ARG A 214 15.05 -38.42 -2.05
N LYS A 215 16.30 -38.44 -1.56
CA LYS A 215 16.87 -39.63 -0.91
C LYS A 215 16.13 -39.96 0.40
N GLY A 216 15.75 -38.93 1.16
CA GLY A 216 15.00 -39.08 2.41
C GLY A 216 15.84 -39.47 3.63
N ASP A 217 17.16 -39.57 3.48
CA ASP A 217 18.08 -40.00 4.55
C ASP A 217 18.32 -38.90 5.61
N LEU A 218 18.12 -37.64 5.26
CA LEU A 218 18.34 -36.48 6.14
C LEU A 218 17.04 -35.72 6.40
N THR A 219 16.86 -35.31 7.65
CA THR A 219 15.74 -34.41 7.98
C THR A 219 15.97 -33.02 7.41
N GLN A 220 14.90 -32.27 7.12
CA GLN A 220 15.00 -30.88 6.66
C GLN A 220 15.81 -29.99 7.61
N ARG A 221 15.84 -30.29 8.92
CA ARG A 221 16.64 -29.55 9.91
C ARG A 221 18.14 -29.79 9.72
N VAL A 222 18.53 -31.02 9.42
CA VAL A 222 19.93 -31.38 9.16
C VAL A 222 20.39 -30.76 7.85
N ILE A 223 19.58 -30.86 6.80
CA ILE A 223 19.87 -30.21 5.51
C ILE A 223 19.97 -28.69 5.68
N ALA A 224 19.08 -28.07 6.47
CA ALA A 224 19.14 -26.63 6.73
C ALA A 224 20.48 -26.23 7.39
N HIS A 225 20.95 -27.01 8.37
CA HIS A 225 22.25 -26.78 9.02
C HIS A 225 23.44 -26.98 8.07
N GLU A 226 23.39 -27.99 7.19
CA GLU A 226 24.46 -28.28 6.22
C GLU A 226 24.64 -27.15 5.20
N PHE A 227 23.54 -26.49 4.81
CA PHE A 227 23.54 -25.40 3.82
C PHE A 227 23.46 -24.00 4.44
N ASP A 228 23.72 -23.89 5.76
CA ASP A 228 23.65 -22.64 6.53
C ASP A 228 22.36 -21.82 6.29
N THR A 229 21.23 -22.51 6.13
CA THR A 229 19.94 -21.89 5.82
C THR A 229 18.89 -22.28 6.86
N ASN A 230 17.68 -21.72 6.75
CA ASN A 230 16.60 -22.04 7.67
C ASN A 230 15.72 -23.20 7.14
N ARG A 231 15.07 -23.92 8.06
CA ARG A 231 14.17 -25.04 7.71
C ARG A 231 13.03 -24.63 6.77
N SER A 232 12.55 -23.38 6.88
CA SER A 232 11.50 -22.85 6.00
C SER A 232 11.96 -22.78 4.55
N THR A 233 13.21 -22.36 4.30
CA THR A 233 13.85 -22.38 2.98
C THR A 233 13.87 -23.79 2.40
N ILE A 234 14.33 -24.77 3.17
CA ILE A 234 14.35 -26.18 2.74
C ILE A 234 12.92 -26.67 2.41
N SER A 235 11.93 -26.32 3.24
CA SER A 235 10.52 -26.65 2.98
C SER A 235 10.00 -26.00 1.70
N GLN A 236 10.32 -24.73 1.46
CA GLN A 236 9.94 -24.02 0.24
C GLN A 236 10.56 -24.68 -1.00
N ILE A 237 11.83 -25.09 -0.93
CA ILE A 237 12.50 -25.84 -2.01
C ILE A 237 11.79 -27.16 -2.27
N ASN A 238 11.45 -27.91 -1.22
CA ASN A 238 10.75 -29.19 -1.32
C ASN A 238 9.37 -29.05 -2.00
N THR A 239 8.64 -27.99 -1.66
CA THR A 239 7.31 -27.70 -2.21
C THR A 239 7.33 -27.00 -3.57
N GLY A 240 8.50 -26.65 -4.11
CA GLY A 240 8.63 -25.88 -5.36
C GLY A 240 8.27 -24.40 -5.24
N ASN A 241 8.05 -23.89 -4.02
CA ASN A 241 7.68 -22.49 -3.76
C ASN A 241 8.88 -21.57 -3.52
N TYR A 242 10.11 -22.10 -3.48
CA TYR A 242 11.31 -21.28 -3.28
C TYR A 242 11.56 -20.39 -4.50
N ARG A 243 11.63 -19.08 -4.26
CA ARG A 243 12.03 -18.08 -5.26
C ARG A 243 13.42 -17.60 -4.86
N ASN A 244 14.41 -17.85 -5.71
CA ASN A 244 15.76 -17.36 -5.46
C ASN A 244 15.70 -15.83 -5.39
N GLY A 245 16.00 -15.26 -4.21
CA GLY A 245 15.83 -13.84 -3.89
C GLY A 245 16.82 -12.92 -4.59
N GLY A 246 17.64 -13.46 -5.49
CA GLY A 246 18.53 -12.69 -6.34
C GLY A 246 17.73 -11.72 -7.20
N TYR A 247 17.81 -10.44 -6.87
CA TYR A 247 17.55 -9.36 -7.81
C TYR A 247 18.39 -9.63 -9.07
N GLN A 248 17.77 -10.04 -10.17
CA GLN A 248 18.42 -10.01 -11.46
C GLN A 248 18.45 -8.54 -11.92
N PRO A 249 19.62 -7.89 -12.03
CA PRO A 249 19.68 -6.59 -12.69
C PRO A 249 19.19 -6.81 -14.12
N GLY A 250 18.26 -5.96 -14.56
CA GLY A 250 17.47 -6.15 -15.79
C GLY A 250 18.29 -6.71 -16.95
N GLY A 251 18.10 -7.99 -17.24
CA GLY A 251 18.60 -8.62 -18.45
C GLY A 251 17.75 -8.12 -19.61
N ASP A 252 18.39 -7.38 -20.51
CA ASP A 252 17.83 -6.99 -21.80
C ASP A 252 17.19 -8.22 -22.47
N LYS A 253 15.91 -8.08 -22.81
CA LYS A 253 15.24 -9.00 -23.73
C LYS A 253 15.83 -8.79 -25.12
N ILE A 254 16.99 -9.37 -25.38
CA ILE A 254 17.46 -9.56 -26.75
C ILE A 254 16.52 -10.58 -27.38
N ALA A 255 15.72 -10.08 -28.31
CA ALA A 255 14.82 -10.87 -29.12
C ALA A 255 15.66 -11.71 -30.10
N ASP A 256 15.87 -12.98 -29.77
CA ASP A 256 16.20 -13.99 -30.78
C ASP A 256 14.93 -14.32 -31.57
N ARG A 257 14.71 -13.55 -32.64
CA ARG A 257 13.88 -13.96 -33.75
C ARG A 257 14.77 -14.76 -34.70
N VAL A 258 14.90 -16.05 -34.41
CA VAL A 258 15.48 -17.03 -35.33
C VAL A 258 14.66 -17.04 -36.62
N GLU A 259 15.33 -16.78 -37.73
CA GLU A 259 14.85 -17.03 -39.08
C GLU A 259 14.42 -18.50 -39.22
N LYS A 260 13.13 -18.72 -39.50
CA LYS A 260 12.61 -19.74 -40.41
C LYS A 260 11.29 -19.28 -41.00
#